data_AF-A0A950NER2-F1
#
_entry.id   AF-A0A950NER2-F1
#
_cell.length_a   1.000
_cell.length_b   1.000
_cell.length_c   1.000
_cell.angle_alpha   90.00
_cell.angle_beta   90.00
_cell.angle_gamma   90.00
#
_symmetry.space_group_name_H-M   'P 1'
#
loop_
_entity.id
_entity.type
_entity.pdbx_description
1 polymer ?
#
loop_
_entity_poly.entity_id
_entity_poly.type
_entity_poly.pdbx_seq_one_letter_code
_entity_poly.pdbx_strand_id
1 'polypeptide(L)'
;MGKSIIEAHGLGKQYRLGILGARTLREDAGRLVRSLLRREVARGPGAERKGFAWALRDVSFNIAPGEAVGFIGGNGAGKSTLLKLLARITEPSAGSAKIRGKVAALLEVGSGFHNELTGRENIFLNAAILGMPRAATQRKLDEIIDFSGVEKYIDTPVKRYSSGMRVRLAFAVAAFLEPDILIADEVLAVGDANFQKKSLGKMSDVARQGRTVLFVSHDLAAVQNLCRRVIVLQKGSLLADGPAAGSIRTYLGSLQSARTAQVGTGPRQAAADRPHLADFSVNQGPDTVEDLLLSGRQAVLSFALRRVEPDVHCCVEIYTETGVLVTRFATRGYIEGNFTGDVTLRCRTESLLLNPGRYRLAFQIFQRDALVEYHEHLTTFEVSHGTIGAHRLWSHEANGLFFFPHDWTAEPLAAEVTGNAEPVTRNE
;
A
#
# COMPACT_ATOMS: atom_id res chain seq x y z
N MET A 1 -17.61 -25.82 14.09
CA MET A 1 -17.08 -24.50 13.67
C MET A 1 -16.85 -23.67 14.91
N GLY A 2 -15.61 -23.21 15.14
CA GLY A 2 -15.30 -22.35 16.29
C GLY A 2 -15.99 -20.98 16.17
N LYS A 3 -16.34 -20.36 17.30
CA LYS A 3 -16.90 -19.00 17.31
C LYS A 3 -15.88 -18.01 16.73
N SER A 4 -16.32 -17.12 15.85
CA SER A 4 -15.50 -16.03 15.29
C SER A 4 -14.91 -15.16 16.40
N ILE A 5 -13.75 -14.52 16.17
CA ILE A 5 -13.15 -13.60 17.14
C ILE A 5 -13.68 -12.17 16.95
N ILE A 6 -14.02 -11.80 15.71
CA ILE A 6 -14.71 -10.56 15.34
C ILE A 6 -15.94 -10.92 14.51
N GLU A 7 -17.07 -10.36 14.88
CA GLU A 7 -18.34 -10.43 14.14
C GLU A 7 -18.84 -9.00 13.90
N ALA A 8 -18.85 -8.57 12.64
CA ALA A 8 -19.36 -7.27 12.21
C ALA A 8 -20.70 -7.48 11.48
N HIS A 9 -21.74 -6.80 11.93
CA HIS A 9 -23.09 -6.88 11.36
C HIS A 9 -23.63 -5.49 11.05
N GLY A 10 -23.79 -5.20 9.76
CA GLY A 10 -24.37 -3.95 9.25
C GLY A 10 -23.66 -2.69 9.74
N LEU A 11 -22.34 -2.75 9.98
CA LEU A 11 -21.59 -1.65 10.57
C LEU A 11 -21.70 -0.40 9.70
N GLY A 12 -22.14 0.69 10.32
CA GLY A 12 -22.21 2.01 9.72
C GLY A 12 -21.63 3.07 10.64
N LYS A 13 -20.95 4.06 10.06
CA LYS A 13 -20.45 5.23 10.79
C LYS A 13 -20.70 6.49 9.98
N GLN A 14 -21.41 7.43 10.60
CA GLN A 14 -21.71 8.73 10.02
C GLN A 14 -20.97 9.84 10.79
N TYR A 15 -20.37 10.76 10.06
CA TYR A 15 -19.74 11.95 10.59
C TYR A 15 -20.51 13.20 10.19
N ARG A 16 -20.55 14.19 11.08
CA ARG A 16 -21.16 15.49 10.77
C ARG A 16 -20.12 16.37 10.05
N LEU A 17 -20.45 16.82 8.84
CA LEU A 17 -19.62 17.74 8.08
C LEU A 17 -19.76 19.16 8.66
N GLY A 18 -18.63 19.86 8.85
CA GLY A 18 -18.62 21.30 9.16
C GLY A 18 -18.62 21.71 10.64
N ILE A 19 -18.25 20.84 11.59
CA ILE A 19 -18.00 21.26 13.00
C ILE A 19 -16.70 20.64 13.51
N LEU A 20 -15.61 21.40 13.40
CA LEU A 20 -14.40 21.23 14.21
C LEU A 20 -14.57 22.17 15.42
N GLY A 21 -14.87 21.63 16.60
CA GLY A 21 -14.98 22.43 17.82
C GLY A 21 -15.83 21.74 18.89
N ALA A 22 -15.28 21.59 20.09
CA ALA A 22 -15.92 21.00 21.26
C ALA A 22 -17.31 21.61 21.53
N ARG A 23 -18.30 20.76 21.79
CA ARG A 23 -19.66 21.20 22.15
C ARG A 23 -19.67 21.69 23.59
N THR A 24 -20.18 22.91 23.83
CA THR A 24 -20.61 23.35 25.17
C THR A 24 -22.14 23.30 25.25
N LEU A 25 -22.66 22.89 26.42
CA LEU A 25 -24.10 22.76 26.72
C LEU A 25 -24.91 24.05 26.44
N ARG A 26 -24.24 25.20 26.41
CA ARG A 26 -24.82 26.52 26.17
C ARG A 26 -25.33 26.70 24.74
N GLU A 27 -24.75 26.00 23.76
CA GLU A 27 -25.14 26.09 22.34
C GLU A 27 -26.42 25.30 22.03
N ASP A 28 -26.72 24.25 22.79
CA ASP A 28 -27.94 23.45 22.62
C ASP A 28 -29.19 24.20 23.09
N ALA A 29 -29.07 25.02 24.16
CA ALA A 29 -30.14 25.90 24.62
C ALA A 29 -30.54 26.95 23.55
N GLY A 30 -29.55 27.55 22.87
CA GLY A 30 -29.80 28.52 21.80
C GLY A 30 -30.40 27.92 20.52
N ARG A 31 -30.34 26.59 20.37
CA ARG A 31 -30.95 25.85 19.25
C ARG A 31 -32.42 25.50 19.54
N LEU A 32 -32.75 25.18 20.78
CA LEU A 32 -34.13 24.91 21.21
C LEU A 32 -35.02 26.17 21.06
N VAL A 33 -34.47 27.33 21.43
CA VAL A 33 -35.17 28.62 21.27
C VAL A 33 -35.37 28.96 19.78
N ARG A 34 -34.38 28.67 18.93
CA ARG A 34 -34.47 28.90 17.47
C ARG A 34 -35.35 27.90 16.74
N SER A 35 -35.48 26.66 17.22
CA SER A 35 -36.38 25.65 16.63
C SER A 35 -37.86 25.92 16.98
N LEU A 36 -38.12 26.56 18.13
CA LEU A 36 -39.46 27.01 18.50
C LEU A 36 -39.93 28.21 17.67
N LEU A 37 -39.00 29.09 17.26
CA LEU A 37 -39.29 30.29 16.46
C LEU A 37 -39.44 30.05 14.94
N ARG A 38 -39.05 28.87 14.41
CA ARG A 38 -39.08 28.56 12.97
C ARG A 38 -40.17 27.54 12.58
N ARG A 39 -41.28 27.51 13.30
CA ARG A 39 -42.35 26.52 13.11
C ARG A 39 -43.34 26.81 11.98
N GLU A 40 -42.98 27.68 11.04
CA GLU A 40 -43.72 27.84 9.78
C GLU A 40 -42.72 27.92 8.62
N VAL A 41 -42.99 27.14 7.57
CA VAL A 41 -42.37 27.08 6.23
C VAL A 41 -41.60 25.79 5.91
N ALA A 42 -42.19 25.06 4.96
CA ALA A 42 -41.65 24.05 4.05
C ALA A 42 -41.45 22.60 4.55
N ARG A 43 -42.53 21.81 4.41
CA ARG A 43 -42.47 20.37 4.12
C ARG A 43 -42.25 20.17 2.62
N GLY A 44 -41.19 19.45 2.25
CA GLY A 44 -40.98 18.88 0.91
C GLY A 44 -40.19 17.58 1.03
N PRO A 45 -40.54 16.50 0.30
CA PRO A 45 -39.83 15.23 0.38
C PRO A 45 -38.56 15.29 -0.50
N GLY A 46 -37.39 15.03 0.08
CA GLY A 46 -36.14 14.89 -0.68
C GLY A 46 -34.95 15.75 -0.25
N ALA A 47 -34.97 16.38 0.92
CA ALA A 47 -33.77 17.02 1.46
C ALA A 47 -32.82 15.94 2.03
N GLU A 48 -31.84 15.48 1.24
CA GLU A 48 -30.62 14.87 1.78
C GLU A 48 -30.14 15.74 2.95
N ARG A 49 -29.87 15.12 4.10
CA ARG A 49 -29.39 15.81 5.31
C ARG A 49 -28.04 16.47 5.04
N LYS A 50 -28.05 17.68 4.47
CA LYS A 50 -26.89 18.57 4.30
C LYS A 50 -26.23 18.74 5.67
N GLY A 51 -25.12 18.05 5.89
CA GLY A 51 -24.38 18.09 7.15
C GLY A 51 -23.91 16.74 7.68
N PHE A 52 -24.25 15.61 7.05
CA PHE A 52 -23.71 14.31 7.47
C PHE A 52 -23.18 13.49 6.30
N ALA A 53 -22.00 12.88 6.47
CA ALA A 53 -21.36 11.99 5.51
C ALA A 53 -21.16 10.60 6.11
N TRP A 54 -21.48 9.56 5.33
CA TRP A 54 -21.19 8.18 5.71
C TRP A 54 -19.73 7.85 5.38
N ALA A 55 -18.98 7.44 6.40
CA ALA A 55 -17.64 6.90 6.22
C ALA A 55 -17.65 5.38 6.05
N LEU A 56 -18.63 4.70 6.66
CA LEU A 56 -18.94 3.29 6.46
C LEU A 56 -20.45 3.09 6.42
N ARG A 57 -20.93 2.18 5.59
CA ARG A 57 -22.34 1.84 5.48
C ARG A 57 -22.50 0.36 5.19
N ASP A 58 -23.28 -0.30 6.05
CA ASP A 58 -23.70 -1.70 5.89
C ASP A 58 -22.55 -2.69 5.66
N VAL A 59 -21.49 -2.57 6.48
CA VAL A 59 -20.33 -3.46 6.40
C VAL A 59 -20.51 -4.66 7.32
N SER A 60 -20.53 -5.87 6.75
CA SER A 60 -20.67 -7.13 7.49
C SER A 60 -19.58 -8.12 7.13
N PHE A 61 -18.89 -8.68 8.13
CA PHE A 61 -17.87 -9.71 7.95
C PHE A 61 -17.59 -10.44 9.26
N ASN A 62 -17.04 -11.65 9.16
CA ASN A 62 -16.61 -12.43 10.32
C ASN A 62 -15.14 -12.83 10.17
N ILE A 63 -14.39 -12.77 11.27
CA ILE A 63 -12.97 -13.15 11.32
C ILE A 63 -12.81 -14.30 12.32
N ALA A 64 -12.14 -15.36 11.92
CA ALA A 64 -11.84 -16.49 12.78
C ALA A 64 -10.63 -16.19 13.69
N PRO A 65 -10.54 -16.82 14.88
CA PRO A 65 -9.32 -16.75 15.69
C PRO A 65 -8.09 -17.23 14.91
N GLY A 66 -6.98 -16.49 14.99
CA GLY A 66 -5.72 -16.85 14.34
C GLY A 66 -5.66 -16.51 12.85
N GLU A 67 -6.66 -15.80 12.33
CA GLU A 67 -6.71 -15.40 10.93
C GLU A 67 -5.92 -14.09 10.71
N ALA A 68 -5.08 -14.07 9.67
CA ALA A 68 -4.44 -12.86 9.17
C ALA A 68 -5.26 -12.30 7.99
N VAL A 69 -5.91 -11.16 8.21
CA VAL A 69 -6.84 -10.53 7.25
C VAL A 69 -6.31 -9.16 6.84
N GLY A 70 -6.20 -8.94 5.53
CA GLY A 70 -5.87 -7.64 4.96
C GLY A 70 -7.12 -6.80 4.69
N PHE A 71 -7.11 -5.51 5.03
CA PHE A 71 -8.11 -4.54 4.59
C PHE A 71 -7.48 -3.58 3.59
N ILE A 72 -7.98 -3.60 2.36
CA ILE A 72 -7.50 -2.74 1.26
C ILE A 72 -8.62 -1.85 0.74
N GLY A 73 -8.25 -0.79 0.03
CA GLY A 73 -9.17 0.18 -0.55
C GLY A 73 -8.51 1.54 -0.76
N GLY A 74 -9.10 2.38 -1.61
CA GLY A 74 -8.59 3.72 -1.88
C GLY A 74 -8.64 4.67 -0.68
N ASN A 75 -8.11 5.88 -0.87
CA ASN A 75 -8.27 6.95 0.10
C ASN A 75 -9.75 7.28 0.30
N GLY A 76 -10.18 7.46 1.55
CA GLY A 76 -11.58 7.68 1.87
C GLY A 76 -12.49 6.46 1.76
N ALA A 77 -11.95 5.25 1.52
CA ALA A 77 -12.75 4.03 1.45
C ALA A 77 -13.37 3.58 2.79
N GLY A 78 -12.93 4.17 3.92
CA GLY A 78 -13.44 3.87 5.26
C GLY A 78 -12.53 3.00 6.14
N LYS A 79 -11.34 2.60 5.65
CA LYS A 79 -10.38 1.74 6.38
C LYS A 79 -10.07 2.21 7.81
N SER A 80 -9.59 3.44 7.97
CA SER A 80 -9.27 3.99 9.30
C SER A 80 -10.51 4.16 10.18
N THR A 81 -11.69 4.37 9.59
CA THR A 81 -12.95 4.41 10.34
C THR A 81 -13.30 3.01 10.86
N LEU A 82 -13.13 1.98 10.02
CA LEU A 82 -13.38 0.60 10.40
C LEU A 82 -12.44 0.19 11.54
N LEU A 83 -11.15 0.52 11.43
CA LEU A 83 -10.19 0.25 12.48
C LEU A 83 -10.55 0.95 13.79
N LYS A 84 -11.01 2.20 13.77
CA LYS A 84 -11.47 2.90 14.98
C LYS A 84 -12.68 2.21 15.63
N LEU A 85 -13.59 1.64 14.84
CA LEU A 85 -14.71 0.85 15.37
C LEU A 85 -14.21 -0.46 16.00
N LEU A 86 -13.31 -1.18 15.31
CA LEU A 86 -12.77 -2.45 15.80
C LEU A 86 -11.85 -2.28 17.02
N ALA A 87 -11.10 -1.18 17.08
CA ALA A 87 -10.30 -0.79 18.23
C ALA A 87 -11.15 -0.20 19.38
N ARG A 88 -12.47 -0.07 19.21
CA ARG A 88 -13.41 0.54 20.18
C ARG A 88 -13.07 2.00 20.54
N ILE A 89 -12.39 2.71 19.66
CA ILE A 89 -12.08 4.14 19.80
C ILE A 89 -13.33 4.99 19.53
N THR A 90 -14.22 4.51 18.65
CA THR A 90 -15.50 5.17 18.37
C THR A 90 -16.62 4.16 18.27
N GLU A 91 -17.83 4.57 18.63
CA GLU A 91 -19.02 3.73 18.52
C GLU A 91 -19.61 3.75 17.10
N PRO A 92 -20.22 2.65 16.63
CA PRO A 92 -20.95 2.64 15.37
C PRO A 92 -22.17 3.57 15.43
N SER A 93 -22.51 4.20 14.31
CA SER A 93 -23.78 4.93 14.14
C SER A 93 -24.94 3.99 13.78
N ALA A 94 -24.62 2.81 13.23
CA ALA A 94 -25.57 1.76 12.88
C ALA A 94 -24.87 0.39 12.91
N GLY A 95 -25.64 -0.68 13.12
CA GLY A 95 -25.12 -2.04 13.21
C GLY A 95 -24.37 -2.31 14.52
N SER A 96 -23.59 -3.39 14.53
CA SER A 96 -22.82 -3.80 15.71
C SER A 96 -21.53 -4.53 15.34
N ALA A 97 -20.53 -4.44 16.24
CA ALA A 97 -19.31 -5.23 16.18
C ALA A 97 -19.13 -5.97 17.50
N LYS A 98 -19.09 -7.31 17.46
CA LYS A 98 -18.76 -8.14 18.62
C LYS A 98 -17.33 -8.60 18.50
N ILE A 99 -16.54 -8.31 19.52
CA ILE A 99 -15.10 -8.54 19.54
C ILE A 99 -14.75 -9.32 20.81
N ARG A 100 -14.12 -10.47 20.64
CA ARG A 100 -13.76 -11.39 21.72
C ARG A 100 -12.24 -11.36 21.91
N GLY A 101 -11.79 -11.02 23.11
CA GLY A 101 -10.37 -10.88 23.44
C GLY A 101 -9.85 -9.44 23.44
N LYS A 102 -8.56 -9.30 23.74
CA LYS A 102 -7.83 -8.04 23.83
C LYS A 102 -7.41 -7.58 22.44
N VAL A 103 -7.76 -6.34 22.11
CA VAL A 103 -7.34 -5.66 20.88
C VAL A 103 -6.17 -4.75 21.19
N ALA A 104 -5.09 -4.84 20.41
CA ALA A 104 -4.04 -3.83 20.39
C ALA A 104 -3.96 -3.23 18.99
N ALA A 105 -3.86 -1.91 18.89
CA ALA A 105 -3.71 -1.21 17.62
C ALA A 105 -2.38 -0.48 17.54
N LEU A 106 -1.63 -0.71 16.45
CA LEU A 106 -0.35 -0.04 16.19
C LEU A 106 -0.51 1.46 15.85
N LEU A 107 -1.76 1.91 15.70
CA LEU A 107 -2.17 3.29 15.40
C LEU A 107 -1.72 4.33 16.44
N GLU A 108 -1.56 3.90 17.70
CA GLU A 108 -1.34 4.81 18.84
C GLU A 108 0.06 4.66 19.44
N VAL A 109 0.93 3.95 18.73
CA VAL A 109 2.23 3.54 19.24
C VAL A 109 3.15 4.75 19.40
N GLY A 110 3.50 5.06 20.65
CA GLY A 110 4.33 6.21 21.05
C GLY A 110 3.56 7.39 21.65
N SER A 111 2.22 7.37 21.62
CA SER A 111 1.37 8.41 22.26
C SER A 111 1.39 8.38 23.79
N GLY A 112 1.96 7.32 24.38
CA GLY A 112 2.08 7.13 25.83
C GLY A 112 3.51 7.34 26.38
N PHE A 113 4.46 7.87 25.60
CA PHE A 113 5.79 8.13 26.14
C PHE A 113 5.83 9.35 27.05
N HIS A 114 6.52 9.20 28.17
CA HIS A 114 6.84 10.29 29.08
C HIS A 114 8.26 10.78 28.80
N ASN A 115 8.35 12.05 28.39
CA ASN A 115 9.59 12.67 27.90
C ASN A 115 10.75 12.68 28.93
N GLU A 116 10.42 12.75 30.23
CA GLU A 116 11.41 12.74 31.31
C GLU A 116 11.86 11.34 31.73
N LEU A 117 11.13 10.30 31.32
CA LEU A 117 11.50 8.92 31.64
C LEU A 117 12.51 8.40 30.62
N THR A 118 13.37 7.47 31.07
CA THR A 118 14.29 6.72 30.22
C THR A 118 13.54 5.86 29.21
N GLY A 119 14.22 5.40 28.16
CA GLY A 119 13.65 4.41 27.23
C GLY A 119 13.17 3.14 27.94
N ARG A 120 13.94 2.65 28.92
CA ARG A 120 13.58 1.47 29.73
C ARG A 120 12.28 1.67 30.49
N GLU A 121 12.14 2.79 31.20
CA GLU A 121 10.92 3.12 31.95
C GLU A 121 9.73 3.32 31.01
N ASN A 122 9.97 3.91 29.84
CA ASN A 122 8.96 4.08 28.80
C ASN A 122 8.49 2.75 28.19
N ILE A 123 9.35 1.73 28.10
CA ILE A 123 8.93 0.36 27.73
C ILE A 123 7.87 -0.14 28.73
N PHE A 124 8.15 -0.06 30.03
CA PHE A 124 7.21 -0.50 31.05
C PHE A 124 5.91 0.31 31.05
N LEU A 125 6.01 1.63 30.91
CA LEU A 125 4.84 2.50 30.85
C LEU A 125 3.96 2.16 29.63
N ASN A 126 4.54 2.03 28.44
CA ASN A 126 3.76 1.73 27.22
C ASN A 126 3.21 0.31 27.24
N ALA A 127 3.99 -0.65 27.72
CA ALA A 127 3.51 -2.02 27.90
C ALA A 127 2.29 -2.05 28.84
N ALA A 128 2.31 -1.31 29.96
CA ALA A 128 1.19 -1.23 30.89
C ALA A 128 -0.04 -0.56 30.26
N ILE A 129 0.13 0.56 29.54
CA ILE A 129 -0.95 1.24 28.80
C ILE A 129 -1.60 0.29 27.79
N LEU A 130 -0.79 -0.53 27.11
CA LEU A 130 -1.23 -1.50 26.11
C LEU A 130 -1.70 -2.83 26.71
N GLY A 131 -1.78 -2.94 28.05
CA GLY A 131 -2.35 -4.08 28.76
C GLY A 131 -1.44 -5.30 28.91
N MET A 132 -0.12 -5.13 28.76
CA MET A 132 0.89 -6.16 29.03
C MET A 132 1.28 -6.15 30.52
N PRO A 133 1.20 -7.30 31.23
CA PRO A 133 1.62 -7.40 32.62
C PRO A 133 3.12 -7.13 32.78
N ARG A 134 3.52 -6.44 33.86
CA ARG A 134 4.93 -6.10 34.16
C ARG A 134 5.87 -7.31 34.09
N ALA A 135 5.45 -8.47 34.59
CA ALA A 135 6.24 -9.71 34.51
C ALA A 135 6.44 -10.22 33.07
N ALA A 136 5.43 -10.05 32.20
CA ALA A 136 5.57 -10.36 30.78
C ALA A 136 6.51 -9.36 30.09
N THR A 137 6.41 -8.07 30.41
CA THR A 137 7.34 -7.04 29.91
C THR A 137 8.76 -7.33 30.32
N GLN A 138 9.00 -7.69 31.58
CA GLN A 138 10.34 -8.01 32.09
C GLN A 138 10.98 -9.18 31.34
N ARG A 139 10.20 -10.24 31.05
CA ARG A 139 10.70 -11.41 30.29
C ARG A 139 11.10 -11.09 28.86
N LYS A 140 10.50 -10.06 28.25
CA LYS A 140 10.74 -9.65 26.86
C LYS A 140 11.59 -8.40 26.73
N LEU A 141 12.08 -7.85 27.84
CA LEU A 141 12.71 -6.53 27.88
C LEU A 141 13.92 -6.48 26.93
N ASP A 142 14.80 -7.47 27.00
CA ASP A 142 16.01 -7.52 26.18
C ASP A 142 15.69 -7.70 24.69
N GLU A 143 14.68 -8.52 24.36
CA GLU A 143 14.22 -8.68 22.98
C GLU A 143 13.61 -7.39 22.41
N ILE A 144 12.85 -6.65 23.23
CA ILE A 144 12.29 -5.34 22.84
C ILE A 144 13.42 -4.34 22.59
N ILE A 145 14.43 -4.32 23.47
CA ILE A 145 15.57 -3.42 23.37
C ILE A 145 16.36 -3.74 22.09
N ASP A 146 16.75 -5.00 21.87
CA ASP A 146 17.49 -5.47 20.68
C ASP A 146 16.72 -5.18 19.38
N PHE A 147 15.41 -5.45 19.38
CA PHE A 147 14.57 -5.21 18.21
C PHE A 147 14.51 -3.71 17.87
N SER A 148 14.43 -2.85 18.89
CA SER A 148 14.36 -1.40 18.70
C SER A 148 15.65 -0.80 18.15
N GLY A 149 16.81 -1.42 18.39
CA GLY A 149 18.12 -0.88 17.99
C GLY A 149 18.49 0.40 18.75
N VAL A 150 18.07 0.53 20.02
CA VAL A 150 18.35 1.68 20.89
C VAL A 150 19.12 1.29 22.16
N GLU A 151 19.79 0.13 22.16
CA GLU A 151 20.51 -0.48 23.29
C GLU A 151 21.41 0.53 24.00
N LYS A 152 22.21 1.27 23.22
CA LYS A 152 23.16 2.27 23.73
C LYS A 152 22.49 3.45 24.44
N TYR A 153 21.22 3.73 24.15
CA TYR A 153 20.48 4.89 24.64
C TYR A 153 19.32 4.51 25.57
N ILE A 154 19.17 3.23 25.92
CA ILE A 154 17.98 2.74 26.61
C ILE A 154 17.75 3.40 27.97
N ASP A 155 18.83 3.73 28.67
CA ASP A 155 18.80 4.41 29.98
C ASP A 155 18.91 5.95 29.85
N THR A 156 18.73 6.49 28.63
CA THR A 156 18.65 7.93 28.36
C THR A 156 17.19 8.40 28.30
N PRO A 157 16.83 9.58 28.86
CA PRO A 157 15.48 10.14 28.74
C PRO A 157 15.02 10.27 27.29
N VAL A 158 13.77 9.87 27.01
CA VAL A 158 13.22 9.80 25.64
C VAL A 158 13.16 11.17 24.96
N LYS A 159 13.13 12.29 25.71
CA LYS A 159 13.27 13.64 25.13
C LYS A 159 14.57 13.87 24.35
N ARG A 160 15.60 13.06 24.57
CA ARG A 160 16.89 13.11 23.87
C ARG A 160 16.94 12.15 22.67
N TYR A 161 15.89 11.39 22.42
CA TYR A 161 15.84 10.46 21.29
C TYR A 161 15.61 11.22 20.00
N SER A 162 16.20 10.74 18.90
CA SER A 162 15.74 11.15 17.59
C SER A 162 14.29 10.69 17.35
N SER A 163 13.58 11.34 16.43
CA SER A 163 12.24 10.92 16.02
C SER A 163 12.21 9.44 15.61
N GLY A 164 13.22 8.97 14.89
CA GLY A 164 13.36 7.56 14.48
C GLY A 164 13.56 6.60 15.65
N MET A 165 14.42 6.93 16.63
CA MET A 165 14.59 6.11 17.84
C MET A 165 13.30 5.99 18.62
N ARG A 166 12.56 7.10 18.75
CA ARG A 166 11.28 7.11 19.46
C ARG A 166 10.26 6.19 18.79
N VAL A 167 10.12 6.27 17.47
CA VAL A 167 9.18 5.38 16.78
C VAL A 167 9.64 3.92 16.81
N ARG A 168 10.93 3.64 16.62
CA ARG A 168 11.46 2.27 16.69
C ARG A 168 11.20 1.63 18.06
N LEU A 169 11.45 2.36 19.15
CA LEU A 169 11.18 1.86 20.51
C LEU A 169 9.68 1.62 20.72
N ALA A 170 8.84 2.56 20.31
CA ALA A 170 7.40 2.42 20.45
C ALA A 170 6.91 1.18 19.69
N PHE A 171 7.34 1.02 18.44
CA PHE A 171 7.00 -0.12 17.60
C PHE A 171 7.50 -1.43 18.22
N ALA A 172 8.72 -1.46 18.74
CA ALA A 172 9.28 -2.63 19.40
C ALA A 172 8.39 -3.09 20.57
N VAL A 173 7.97 -2.19 21.45
CA VAL A 173 7.05 -2.54 22.56
C VAL A 173 5.77 -3.17 22.00
N ALA A 174 5.20 -2.58 20.96
CA ALA A 174 3.95 -3.02 20.38
C ALA A 174 4.06 -4.38 19.65
N ALA A 175 5.17 -4.62 18.94
CA ALA A 175 5.43 -5.86 18.22
C ALA A 175 5.64 -7.08 19.12
N PHE A 176 6.00 -6.85 20.39
CA PHE A 176 6.15 -7.90 21.40
C PHE A 176 4.92 -8.06 22.31
N LEU A 177 3.88 -7.25 22.09
CA LEU A 177 2.58 -7.47 22.71
C LEU A 177 2.02 -8.85 22.37
N GLU A 178 1.20 -9.35 23.27
CA GLU A 178 0.51 -10.63 23.11
C GLU A 178 -1.01 -10.43 23.13
N PRO A 179 -1.57 -9.62 22.21
CA PRO A 179 -3.02 -9.46 22.13
C PRO A 179 -3.66 -10.66 21.44
N ASP A 180 -4.95 -10.85 21.65
CA ASP A 180 -5.76 -11.81 20.90
C ASP A 180 -5.98 -11.32 19.45
N ILE A 181 -6.06 -9.99 19.28
CA ILE A 181 -6.24 -9.30 18.01
C ILE A 181 -5.22 -8.15 17.90
N LEU A 182 -4.36 -8.20 16.89
CA LEU A 182 -3.44 -7.11 16.56
C LEU A 182 -3.91 -6.37 15.31
N ILE A 183 -4.10 -5.05 15.41
CA ILE A 183 -4.38 -4.17 14.28
C ILE A 183 -3.08 -3.47 13.87
N ALA A 184 -2.61 -3.76 12.67
CA ALA A 184 -1.47 -3.10 12.05
C ALA A 184 -1.97 -2.17 10.94
N ASP A 185 -1.99 -0.86 11.21
CA ASP A 185 -2.14 0.15 10.15
C ASP A 185 -0.76 0.47 9.53
N GLU A 186 -0.74 1.16 8.40
CA GLU A 186 0.42 1.54 7.53
C GLU A 186 1.68 2.10 8.23
N VAL A 187 1.65 2.23 9.56
CA VAL A 187 2.75 2.48 10.51
C VAL A 187 3.88 1.43 10.43
N LEU A 188 3.69 0.30 9.74
CA LEU A 188 4.78 -0.65 9.44
C LEU A 188 5.89 -0.05 8.56
N ALA A 189 5.62 1.07 7.89
CA ALA A 189 6.60 1.79 7.08
C ALA A 189 7.45 2.80 7.87
N VAL A 190 7.38 2.83 9.21
CA VAL A 190 8.20 3.76 9.99
C VAL A 190 9.57 3.16 10.33
N GLY A 191 10.62 3.96 10.15
CA GLY A 191 12.01 3.55 10.35
C GLY A 191 12.78 3.46 9.04
N ASP A 192 14.02 3.00 9.11
CA ASP A 192 14.82 2.67 7.92
C ASP A 192 14.39 1.32 7.30
N ALA A 193 14.88 1.03 6.09
CA ALA A 193 14.55 -0.19 5.36
C ALA A 193 14.88 -1.48 6.14
N ASN A 194 15.93 -1.47 6.98
CA ASN A 194 16.29 -2.62 7.80
C ASN A 194 15.26 -2.84 8.91
N PHE A 195 14.83 -1.77 9.58
CA PHE A 195 13.79 -1.84 10.61
C PHE A 195 12.43 -2.22 10.03
N GLN A 196 12.07 -1.73 8.84
CA GLN A 196 10.86 -2.15 8.13
C GLN A 196 10.87 -3.66 7.84
N LYS A 197 12.00 -4.19 7.33
CA LYS A 197 12.16 -5.63 7.09
C LYS A 197 12.03 -6.46 8.36
N LYS A 198 12.66 -6.04 9.46
CA LYS A 198 12.51 -6.66 10.80
C LYS A 198 11.05 -6.65 11.26
N SER A 199 10.35 -5.53 11.04
CA SER A 199 8.95 -5.33 11.43
C SER A 199 8.00 -6.24 10.68
N LEU A 200 8.13 -6.33 9.35
CA LEU A 200 7.33 -7.24 8.52
C LEU A 200 7.57 -8.71 8.91
N GLY A 201 8.83 -9.10 9.15
CA GLY A 201 9.18 -10.42 9.64
C GLY A 201 8.49 -10.76 10.96
N LYS A 202 8.59 -9.86 11.95
CA LYS A 202 7.97 -10.04 13.26
C LYS A 202 6.44 -10.15 13.18
N MET A 203 5.80 -9.35 12.32
CA MET A 203 4.36 -9.42 12.13
C MET A 203 3.93 -10.74 11.46
N SER A 204 4.73 -11.27 10.54
CA SER A 204 4.50 -12.61 9.98
C SER A 204 4.63 -13.70 11.04
N ASP A 205 5.62 -13.61 11.94
CA ASP A 205 5.77 -14.57 13.03
C ASP A 205 4.60 -14.52 14.03
N VAL A 206 4.13 -13.31 14.36
CA VAL A 206 2.92 -13.10 15.19
C VAL A 206 1.69 -13.78 14.55
N ALA A 207 1.50 -13.63 13.24
CA ALA A 207 0.44 -14.30 12.52
C ALA A 207 0.59 -15.84 12.54
N ARG A 208 1.81 -16.37 12.40
CA ARG A 208 2.09 -17.83 12.46
C ARG A 208 1.87 -18.42 13.84
N GLN A 209 1.99 -17.63 14.91
CA GLN A 209 1.74 -18.05 16.29
C GLN A 209 0.24 -18.23 16.61
N GLY A 210 -0.65 -18.17 15.62
CA GLY A 210 -2.09 -18.37 15.78
C GLY A 210 -2.82 -17.16 16.34
N ARG A 211 -2.22 -15.97 16.27
CA ARG A 211 -2.86 -14.71 16.67
C ARG A 211 -3.63 -14.12 15.50
N THR A 212 -4.72 -13.43 15.81
CA THR A 212 -5.52 -12.75 14.78
C THR A 212 -4.86 -11.42 14.44
N VAL A 213 -4.57 -11.20 13.16
CA VAL A 213 -3.89 -9.97 12.71
C VAL A 213 -4.71 -9.28 11.63
N LEU A 214 -5.03 -8.01 11.84
CA LEU A 214 -5.71 -7.16 10.87
C LEU A 214 -4.68 -6.21 10.27
N PHE A 215 -4.28 -6.47 9.03
CA PHE A 215 -3.38 -5.59 8.30
C PHE A 215 -4.17 -4.59 7.48
N VAL A 216 -3.82 -3.31 7.57
CA VAL A 216 -4.40 -2.26 6.73
C VAL A 216 -3.27 -1.60 5.98
N SER A 217 -3.32 -1.71 4.65
CA SER A 217 -2.27 -1.17 3.80
C SER A 217 -2.77 -0.86 2.40
N HIS A 218 -2.17 0.14 1.77
CA HIS A 218 -2.22 0.36 0.34
C HIS A 218 -1.15 -0.43 -0.44
N ASP A 219 -0.15 -1.00 0.25
CA ASP A 219 0.83 -1.90 -0.35
C ASP A 219 0.21 -3.29 -0.56
N LEU A 220 -0.23 -3.53 -1.79
CA LEU A 220 -0.87 -4.79 -2.19
C LEU A 220 0.09 -5.97 -2.15
N ALA A 221 1.40 -5.76 -2.38
CA ALA A 221 2.39 -6.83 -2.36
C ALA A 221 2.63 -7.31 -0.92
N ALA A 222 2.76 -6.39 0.03
CA ALA A 222 2.85 -6.73 1.45
C ALA A 222 1.58 -7.47 1.93
N VAL A 223 0.39 -6.98 1.54
CA VAL A 223 -0.87 -7.63 1.90
C VAL A 223 -0.96 -9.03 1.30
N GLN A 224 -0.60 -9.21 0.04
CA GLN A 224 -0.60 -10.52 -0.63
C GLN A 224 0.35 -11.51 0.04
N ASN A 225 1.52 -11.06 0.50
CA ASN A 225 2.51 -11.91 1.16
C ASN A 225 2.14 -12.27 2.60
N LEU A 226 1.46 -11.36 3.32
CA LEU A 226 1.18 -11.51 4.75
C LEU A 226 -0.21 -12.05 5.06
N CYS A 227 -1.19 -11.86 4.18
CA CYS A 227 -2.59 -12.19 4.42
C CYS A 227 -3.08 -13.28 3.47
N ARG A 228 -3.79 -14.27 4.00
CA ARG A 228 -4.46 -15.30 3.17
C ARG A 228 -5.81 -14.82 2.65
N ARG A 229 -6.47 -13.93 3.40
CA ARG A 229 -7.77 -13.36 3.09
C ARG A 229 -7.67 -11.84 3.08
N VAL A 230 -8.39 -11.22 2.15
CA VAL A 230 -8.44 -9.77 2.01
C VAL A 230 -9.89 -9.32 1.89
N ILE A 231 -10.23 -8.30 2.67
CA ILE A 231 -11.49 -7.56 2.63
C ILE A 231 -11.22 -6.23 1.91
N VAL A 232 -11.99 -5.97 0.87
CA VAL A 232 -11.88 -4.77 0.04
C VAL A 232 -12.99 -3.81 0.41
N LEU A 233 -12.63 -2.61 0.81
CA LEU A 233 -13.56 -1.51 1.04
C LEU A 233 -13.55 -0.54 -0.15
N GLN A 234 -14.74 -0.15 -0.59
CA GLN A 234 -14.92 0.88 -1.61
C GLN A 234 -16.05 1.82 -1.20
N LYS A 235 -15.76 3.13 -1.14
CA LYS A 235 -16.73 4.18 -0.79
C LYS A 235 -17.55 3.85 0.48
N GLY A 236 -16.89 3.31 1.50
CA GLY A 236 -17.51 2.96 2.78
C GLY A 236 -18.30 1.66 2.81
N SER A 237 -18.33 0.88 1.72
CA SER A 237 -19.03 -0.40 1.63
C SER A 237 -18.06 -1.54 1.34
N LEU A 238 -18.46 -2.78 1.65
CA LEU A 238 -17.66 -3.97 1.34
C LEU A 238 -17.83 -4.32 -0.15
N LEU A 239 -16.72 -4.33 -0.90
CA LEU A 239 -16.69 -4.68 -2.31
C LEU A 239 -16.41 -6.17 -2.51
N ALA A 240 -15.46 -6.72 -1.77
CA ALA A 240 -15.08 -8.12 -1.85
C ALA A 240 -14.54 -8.62 -0.50
N ASP A 241 -14.72 -9.90 -0.23
CA ASP A 241 -14.20 -10.59 0.94
C ASP A 241 -13.86 -12.04 0.54
N GLY A 242 -12.59 -12.41 0.59
CA GLY A 242 -12.13 -13.70 0.09
C GLY A 242 -10.62 -13.84 0.01
N PRO A 243 -10.11 -14.87 -0.71
CA PRO A 243 -8.68 -15.11 -0.86
C PRO A 243 -7.94 -13.91 -1.40
N ALA A 244 -6.75 -13.61 -0.86
CA ALA A 244 -6.00 -12.39 -1.13
C ALA A 244 -5.86 -12.07 -2.63
N ALA A 245 -5.38 -13.02 -3.42
CA ALA A 245 -5.20 -12.84 -4.87
C ALA A 245 -6.50 -12.49 -5.61
N GLY A 246 -7.62 -13.14 -5.26
CA GLY A 246 -8.92 -12.90 -5.88
C GLY A 246 -9.53 -11.56 -5.49
N SER A 247 -9.45 -11.21 -4.21
CA SER A 247 -9.91 -9.92 -3.70
C SER A 247 -9.09 -8.75 -4.24
N ILE A 248 -7.76 -8.90 -4.32
CA ILE A 248 -6.85 -7.88 -4.91
C ILE A 248 -7.18 -7.68 -6.40
N ARG A 249 -7.38 -8.76 -7.16
CA ARG A 249 -7.81 -8.67 -8.57
C ARG A 249 -9.16 -7.96 -8.71
N THR A 250 -10.12 -8.26 -7.83
CA THR A 250 -11.43 -7.58 -7.82
C THR A 250 -11.29 -6.10 -7.52
N TYR A 251 -10.45 -5.74 -6.55
CA TYR A 251 -10.14 -4.35 -6.23
C TYR A 251 -9.54 -3.63 -7.43
N LEU A 252 -8.50 -4.19 -8.07
CA LEU A 252 -7.86 -3.61 -9.25
C LEU A 252 -8.85 -3.46 -10.42
N GLY A 253 -9.67 -4.49 -10.69
CA GLY A 253 -10.72 -4.42 -11.71
C GLY A 253 -11.79 -3.36 -11.41
N SER A 254 -12.09 -3.10 -10.13
CA SER A 254 -13.03 -2.04 -9.74
C SER A 254 -12.45 -0.63 -9.96
N LEU A 255 -11.14 -0.46 -9.77
CA LEU A 255 -10.46 0.79 -10.10
C LEU A 255 -10.49 1.04 -11.60
N GLN A 256 -10.32 -0.01 -12.40
CA GLN A 256 -10.45 0.05 -13.85
C GLN A 256 -11.88 0.40 -14.26
N SER A 257 -12.88 -0.31 -13.75
CA SER A 257 -14.30 -0.10 -14.10
C SER A 257 -14.82 1.28 -13.68
N ALA A 258 -14.41 1.78 -12.50
CA ALA A 258 -14.75 3.13 -12.04
C ALA A 258 -14.13 4.22 -12.92
N ARG A 259 -12.96 3.94 -13.53
CA ARG A 259 -12.29 4.84 -14.47
C ARG A 259 -12.87 4.71 -15.87
N THR A 260 -13.28 3.53 -16.32
CA THR A 260 -14.06 3.35 -17.57
C THR A 260 -15.44 4.03 -17.48
N ALA A 261 -16.10 4.01 -16.32
CA ALA A 261 -17.37 4.70 -16.09
C ALA A 261 -17.24 6.24 -15.96
N GLN A 262 -16.04 6.76 -15.64
CA GLN A 262 -15.75 8.19 -15.79
C GLN A 262 -15.27 8.58 -17.19
N VAL A 263 -14.94 7.59 -18.03
CA VAL A 263 -14.60 7.75 -19.46
C VAL A 263 -15.81 7.48 -20.37
N GLY A 264 -16.95 7.04 -19.84
CA GLY A 264 -18.18 6.79 -20.59
C GLY A 264 -19.37 7.62 -20.10
N THR A 265 -19.84 8.53 -20.97
CA THR A 265 -21.06 9.39 -20.86
C THR A 265 -20.91 10.79 -20.23
N GLY A 266 -19.87 11.53 -20.63
CA GLY A 266 -20.04 12.94 -20.95
C GLY A 266 -20.38 13.08 -22.44
N PRO A 267 -21.13 14.11 -22.89
CA PRO A 267 -21.37 14.30 -24.33
C PRO A 267 -20.02 14.30 -25.05
N ARG A 268 -19.93 13.53 -26.13
CA ARG A 268 -18.81 13.44 -27.07
C ARG A 268 -18.70 14.74 -27.89
N GLN A 269 -18.72 15.88 -27.19
CA GLN A 269 -18.65 17.24 -27.72
C GLN A 269 -17.62 18.01 -26.89
N ALA A 270 -16.64 18.59 -27.62
CA ALA A 270 -15.50 19.40 -27.17
C ALA A 270 -14.12 18.71 -27.02
N ALA A 271 -13.75 17.78 -27.91
CA ALA A 271 -12.34 17.51 -28.24
C ALA A 271 -11.81 18.51 -29.29
N ALA A 272 -12.07 19.80 -29.10
CA ALA A 272 -11.91 20.80 -30.15
C ALA A 272 -10.70 21.73 -29.98
N ASP A 273 -9.88 21.61 -28.93
CA ASP A 273 -8.75 22.56 -28.76
C ASP A 273 -7.62 22.14 -27.79
N ARG A 274 -7.33 20.83 -27.62
CA ARG A 274 -6.21 20.38 -26.78
C ARG A 274 -5.43 19.19 -27.35
N PRO A 275 -4.16 19.00 -26.95
CA PRO A 275 -3.39 17.81 -27.26
C PRO A 275 -4.09 16.56 -26.73
N HIS A 276 -4.21 15.52 -27.54
CA HIS A 276 -4.81 14.25 -27.15
C HIS A 276 -4.20 13.06 -27.90
N LEU A 277 -4.28 11.88 -27.30
CA LEU A 277 -3.92 10.61 -27.92
C LEU A 277 -5.03 10.17 -28.88
N ALA A 278 -4.70 10.01 -30.14
CA ALA A 278 -5.60 9.52 -31.17
C ALA A 278 -5.50 8.02 -31.40
N ASP A 279 -4.30 7.45 -31.30
CA ASP A 279 -4.08 6.02 -31.53
C ASP A 279 -2.79 5.54 -30.85
N PHE A 280 -2.67 4.24 -30.59
CA PHE A 280 -1.46 3.65 -30.03
C PHE A 280 -1.24 2.20 -30.49
N SER A 281 0.03 1.76 -30.50
CA SER A 281 0.38 0.36 -30.80
C SER A 281 1.63 -0.10 -30.05
N VAL A 282 1.75 -1.41 -29.83
CA VAL A 282 2.88 -2.05 -29.13
C VAL A 282 3.34 -3.27 -29.94
N ASN A 283 4.51 -3.18 -30.57
CA ASN A 283 4.93 -4.18 -31.57
C ASN A 283 6.38 -4.68 -31.33
N GLN A 284 6.69 -5.91 -31.76
CA GLN A 284 8.06 -6.48 -31.80
C GLN A 284 8.46 -6.98 -33.20
N GLY A 285 8.04 -6.27 -34.24
CA GLY A 285 8.27 -6.62 -35.65
C GLY A 285 6.96 -6.79 -36.42
N PRO A 286 7.04 -7.00 -37.75
CA PRO A 286 5.88 -7.03 -38.65
C PRO A 286 4.91 -8.21 -38.40
N ASP A 287 5.34 -9.28 -37.72
CA ASP A 287 4.58 -10.55 -37.60
C ASP A 287 4.14 -10.90 -36.16
N THR A 288 4.14 -9.94 -35.24
CA THR A 288 3.76 -10.21 -33.82
C THR A 288 2.30 -9.87 -33.60
N VAL A 289 1.51 -10.85 -33.18
CA VAL A 289 0.10 -10.69 -32.81
C VAL A 289 -0.03 -9.81 -31.56
N GLU A 290 -0.97 -8.87 -31.58
CA GLU A 290 -1.00 -7.61 -30.79
C GLU A 290 -1.02 -7.69 -29.25
N ASP A 291 -0.94 -8.87 -28.62
CA ASP A 291 -0.94 -8.97 -27.15
C ASP A 291 0.24 -9.76 -26.56
N LEU A 292 1.13 -10.32 -27.40
CA LEU A 292 2.23 -11.19 -26.95
C LEU A 292 3.59 -10.65 -27.39
N LEU A 293 4.40 -10.21 -26.43
CA LEU A 293 5.78 -9.78 -26.61
C LEU A 293 6.74 -10.87 -26.13
N LEU A 294 7.86 -11.05 -26.78
CA LEU A 294 8.94 -11.94 -26.35
C LEU A 294 9.98 -11.14 -25.58
N SER A 295 10.35 -11.65 -24.40
CA SER A 295 11.43 -11.05 -23.62
C SER A 295 12.75 -11.06 -24.40
N GLY A 296 13.56 -10.03 -24.22
CA GLY A 296 14.85 -9.87 -24.87
C GLY A 296 14.82 -9.38 -26.32
N ARG A 297 13.65 -9.23 -26.93
CA ARG A 297 13.50 -8.59 -28.25
C ARG A 297 13.25 -7.09 -28.12
N GLN A 298 13.60 -6.32 -29.15
CA GLN A 298 13.23 -4.91 -29.25
C GLN A 298 11.70 -4.76 -29.26
N ALA A 299 11.20 -3.82 -28.48
CA ALA A 299 9.81 -3.39 -28.49
C ALA A 299 9.71 -1.95 -29.00
N VAL A 300 8.65 -1.66 -29.77
CA VAL A 300 8.32 -0.33 -30.27
C VAL A 300 6.93 0.05 -29.78
N LEU A 301 6.86 1.09 -28.95
CA LEU A 301 5.64 1.69 -28.44
C LEU A 301 5.35 2.95 -29.28
N SER A 302 4.27 2.95 -30.06
CA SER A 302 3.89 4.06 -30.93
C SER A 302 2.65 4.77 -30.38
N PHE A 303 2.64 6.10 -30.39
CA PHE A 303 1.54 6.93 -29.91
C PHE A 303 1.28 8.04 -30.92
N ALA A 304 0.12 8.01 -31.57
CA ALA A 304 -0.33 9.08 -32.45
C ALA A 304 -1.02 10.15 -31.63
N LEU A 305 -0.44 11.35 -31.58
CA LEU A 305 -1.00 12.51 -30.91
C LEU A 305 -1.55 13.49 -31.93
N ARG A 306 -2.62 14.17 -31.56
CA ARG A 306 -3.22 15.25 -32.36
C ARG A 306 -3.12 16.56 -31.60
N ARG A 307 -2.96 17.66 -32.35
CA ARG A 307 -3.02 19.04 -31.85
C ARG A 307 -2.04 19.31 -30.71
N VAL A 308 -0.82 18.83 -30.85
CA VAL A 308 0.25 19.08 -29.87
C VAL A 308 0.69 20.54 -29.96
N GLU A 309 0.71 21.22 -28.83
CA GLU A 309 1.22 22.59 -28.68
C GLU A 309 2.67 22.59 -28.16
N PRO A 310 3.38 23.74 -28.21
CA PRO A 310 4.67 23.88 -27.54
C PRO A 310 4.59 23.49 -26.06
N ASP A 311 5.72 23.05 -25.49
CA ASP A 311 5.87 22.64 -24.09
C ASP A 311 5.03 21.40 -23.69
N VAL A 312 4.64 20.59 -24.67
CA VAL A 312 4.06 19.28 -24.40
C VAL A 312 5.15 18.25 -24.15
N HIS A 313 5.00 17.47 -23.09
CA HIS A 313 5.79 16.27 -22.88
C HIS A 313 4.91 15.09 -22.54
N CYS A 314 5.32 13.90 -22.97
CA CYS A 314 4.58 12.68 -22.78
C CYS A 314 5.35 11.71 -21.89
N CYS A 315 4.60 10.86 -21.21
CA CYS A 315 5.15 9.84 -20.33
C CYS A 315 4.46 8.51 -20.58
N VAL A 316 5.24 7.47 -20.78
CA VAL A 316 4.80 6.09 -20.88
C VAL A 316 5.21 5.38 -19.59
N GLU A 317 4.30 4.63 -18.98
CA GLU A 317 4.58 3.85 -17.76
C GLU A 317 4.23 2.39 -18.00
N ILE A 318 5.01 1.47 -17.44
CA ILE A 318 4.68 0.05 -17.46
C ILE A 318 4.47 -0.40 -16.02
N TYR A 319 3.35 -1.06 -15.76
CA TYR A 319 3.00 -1.63 -14.47
C TYR A 319 2.87 -3.14 -14.55
N THR A 320 3.10 -3.83 -13.45
CA THR A 320 2.67 -5.23 -13.30
C THR A 320 1.14 -5.32 -13.28
N GLU A 321 0.59 -6.53 -13.46
CA GLU A 321 -0.84 -6.76 -13.27
C GLU A 321 -1.35 -6.29 -11.90
N THR A 322 -0.52 -6.40 -10.86
CA THR A 322 -0.80 -5.97 -9.49
C THR A 322 -0.69 -4.46 -9.24
N GLY A 323 -0.29 -3.67 -10.25
CA GLY A 323 -0.20 -2.21 -10.16
C GLY A 323 1.13 -1.67 -9.61
N VAL A 324 2.16 -2.51 -9.49
CA VAL A 324 3.51 -2.04 -9.15
C VAL A 324 4.13 -1.38 -10.38
N LEU A 325 4.62 -0.14 -10.24
CA LEU A 325 5.34 0.55 -11.32
C LEU A 325 6.65 -0.19 -11.61
N VAL A 326 6.80 -0.63 -12.86
CA VAL A 326 7.98 -1.32 -13.35
C VAL A 326 8.97 -0.28 -13.86
N THR A 327 8.60 0.45 -14.91
CA THR A 327 9.46 1.49 -15.51
C THR A 327 8.65 2.65 -16.07
N ARG A 328 9.35 3.76 -16.34
CA ARG A 328 8.81 5.01 -16.88
C ARG A 328 9.72 5.50 -18.02
N PHE A 329 9.12 5.82 -19.16
CA PHE A 329 9.77 6.48 -20.28
C PHE A 329 9.15 7.86 -20.48
N ALA A 330 9.96 8.92 -20.51
CA ALA A 330 9.48 10.28 -20.72
C ALA A 330 10.08 10.87 -21.98
N THR A 331 9.35 11.76 -22.66
CA THR A 331 9.92 12.54 -23.77
C THR A 331 10.85 13.65 -23.26
N ARG A 332 10.64 14.11 -22.02
CA ARG A 332 11.51 15.10 -21.35
C ARG A 332 12.94 14.55 -21.22
N GLY A 333 13.93 15.37 -21.58
CA GLY A 333 15.34 14.96 -21.65
C GLY A 333 15.78 14.21 -22.92
N TYR A 334 14.86 13.76 -23.78
CA TYR A 334 15.18 13.06 -25.04
C TYR A 334 14.70 13.81 -26.28
N ILE A 335 13.46 14.32 -26.24
CA ILE A 335 12.82 15.09 -27.30
C ILE A 335 12.07 16.24 -26.60
N GLU A 336 12.81 17.24 -26.13
CA GLU A 336 12.23 18.40 -25.46
C GLU A 336 11.59 19.38 -26.47
N GLY A 337 10.34 19.76 -26.21
CA GLY A 337 9.71 20.99 -26.71
C GLY A 337 9.41 21.14 -28.21
N ASN A 338 9.94 20.28 -29.08
CA ASN A 338 9.95 20.53 -30.53
C ASN A 338 9.07 19.58 -31.37
N PHE A 339 7.95 19.13 -30.83
CA PHE A 339 6.93 18.45 -31.65
C PHE A 339 5.59 19.16 -31.45
N THR A 340 5.03 19.67 -32.54
CA THR A 340 3.75 20.40 -32.56
C THR A 340 2.88 19.91 -33.70
N GLY A 341 1.58 20.13 -33.60
CA GLY A 341 0.59 19.61 -34.54
C GLY A 341 0.30 18.13 -34.32
N ASP A 342 0.01 17.42 -35.40
CA ASP A 342 -0.31 16.00 -35.37
C ASP A 342 0.97 15.19 -35.55
N VAL A 343 1.34 14.42 -34.53
CA VAL A 343 2.65 13.77 -34.45
C VAL A 343 2.53 12.31 -34.03
N THR A 344 3.50 11.48 -34.39
CA THR A 344 3.61 10.12 -33.88
C THR A 344 4.89 9.99 -33.06
N LEU A 345 4.74 9.77 -31.76
CA LEU A 345 5.85 9.47 -30.88
C LEU A 345 6.15 7.98 -30.92
N ARG A 346 7.43 7.60 -31.01
CA ARG A 346 7.87 6.21 -30.98
C ARG A 346 8.95 6.01 -29.93
N CYS A 347 8.65 5.24 -28.89
CA CYS A 347 9.62 4.80 -27.90
C CYS A 347 10.11 3.41 -28.30
N ARG A 348 11.43 3.27 -28.51
CA ARG A 348 12.08 2.01 -28.91
C ARG A 348 12.99 1.53 -27.79
N THR A 349 12.88 0.27 -27.41
CA THR A 349 13.85 -0.38 -26.51
C THR A 349 14.97 -1.02 -27.33
N GLU A 350 16.18 -1.07 -26.80
CA GLU A 350 17.24 -1.91 -27.39
C GLU A 350 16.88 -3.39 -27.25
N SER A 351 16.42 -3.76 -26.06
CA SER A 351 15.91 -5.08 -25.71
C SER A 351 14.86 -4.95 -24.61
N LEU A 352 13.77 -5.71 -24.69
CA LEU A 352 12.72 -5.73 -23.68
C LEU A 352 13.13 -6.64 -22.50
N LEU A 353 13.70 -6.04 -21.45
CA LEU A 353 14.23 -6.75 -20.28
C LEU A 353 13.17 -7.09 -19.21
N LEU A 354 11.91 -7.20 -19.62
CA LEU A 354 10.82 -7.62 -18.74
C LEU A 354 10.83 -9.14 -18.62
N ASN A 355 10.65 -9.65 -17.40
CA ASN A 355 10.45 -11.08 -17.21
C ASN A 355 9.10 -11.54 -17.78
N PRO A 356 8.93 -12.85 -18.06
CA PRO A 356 7.65 -13.35 -18.53
C PRO A 356 6.52 -13.05 -17.54
N GLY A 357 5.40 -12.54 -18.03
CA GLY A 357 4.29 -12.11 -17.20
C GLY A 357 3.36 -11.11 -17.89
N ARG A 358 2.28 -10.72 -17.19
CA ARG A 358 1.28 -9.79 -17.71
C ARG A 358 1.52 -8.37 -17.19
N TYR A 359 1.52 -7.41 -18.10
CA TYR A 359 1.85 -6.01 -17.84
C TYR A 359 0.79 -5.06 -18.38
N ARG A 360 0.75 -3.85 -17.81
CA ARG A 360 -0.20 -2.78 -18.17
C ARG A 360 0.55 -1.54 -18.64
N LEU A 361 0.04 -0.90 -19.69
CA LEU A 361 0.63 0.31 -20.28
C LEU A 361 -0.13 1.59 -19.88
N ALA A 362 0.61 2.46 -19.19
CA ALA A 362 0.43 3.86 -18.87
C ALA A 362 0.68 4.84 -20.02
N PHE A 363 -0.15 5.86 -20.28
CA PHE A 363 0.28 7.03 -21.07
C PHE A 363 -0.26 8.35 -20.54
N GLN A 364 0.60 9.37 -20.45
CA GLN A 364 0.29 10.68 -19.90
C GLN A 364 0.76 11.76 -20.87
N ILE A 365 -0.03 12.82 -21.03
CA ILE A 365 0.31 14.03 -21.77
C ILE A 365 0.30 15.20 -20.80
N PHE A 366 1.40 15.93 -20.75
CA PHE A 366 1.56 17.14 -19.96
C PHE A 366 1.77 18.32 -20.90
N GLN A 367 1.26 19.49 -20.53
CA GLN A 367 1.51 20.76 -21.20
C GLN A 367 1.89 21.79 -20.14
N ARG A 368 3.05 22.44 -20.29
CA ARG A 368 3.58 23.39 -19.28
C ARG A 368 3.56 22.79 -17.86
N ASP A 369 4.01 21.55 -17.74
CA ASP A 369 4.03 20.74 -16.51
C ASP A 369 2.66 20.44 -15.86
N ALA A 370 1.54 20.87 -16.46
CA ALA A 370 0.20 20.46 -16.06
C ALA A 370 -0.22 19.20 -16.81
N LEU A 371 -0.81 18.23 -16.11
CA LEU A 371 -1.37 17.03 -16.73
C LEU A 371 -2.62 17.39 -17.56
N VAL A 372 -2.56 17.18 -18.86
CA VAL A 372 -3.65 17.49 -19.81
C VAL A 372 -4.49 16.25 -20.10
N GLU A 373 -3.84 15.10 -20.24
CA GLU A 373 -4.49 13.84 -20.55
C GLU A 373 -3.78 12.68 -19.86
N TYR A 374 -4.55 11.74 -19.33
CA TYR A 374 -4.01 10.54 -18.71
C TYR A 374 -4.83 9.32 -19.09
N HIS A 375 -4.17 8.37 -19.72
CA HIS A 375 -4.65 7.04 -20.00
C HIS A 375 -3.96 6.08 -19.06
N GLU A 376 -4.63 5.76 -17.95
CA GLU A 376 -4.07 4.86 -16.93
C GLU A 376 -4.02 3.39 -17.40
N HIS A 377 -4.82 3.03 -18.41
CA HIS A 377 -4.82 1.69 -18.96
C HIS A 377 -5.07 1.70 -20.46
N LEU A 378 -4.01 1.93 -21.24
CA LEU A 378 -4.09 1.85 -22.69
C LEU A 378 -4.32 0.42 -23.16
N THR A 379 -3.45 -0.49 -22.71
CA THR A 379 -3.56 -1.92 -23.03
C THR A 379 -2.93 -2.78 -21.94
N THR A 380 -3.21 -4.08 -22.02
CA THR A 380 -2.50 -5.14 -21.32
C THR A 380 -1.75 -5.96 -22.36
N PHE A 381 -0.49 -6.29 -22.10
CA PHE A 381 0.28 -7.19 -22.96
C PHE A 381 0.92 -8.28 -22.10
N GLU A 382 1.11 -9.44 -22.70
CA GLU A 382 1.80 -10.57 -22.11
C GLU A 382 3.22 -10.63 -22.63
N VAL A 383 4.18 -10.79 -21.73
CA VAL A 383 5.57 -11.07 -22.06
C VAL A 383 5.78 -12.57 -21.91
N SER A 384 6.22 -13.24 -22.97
CA SER A 384 6.54 -14.66 -22.98
C SER A 384 8.05 -14.89 -22.97
N HIS A 385 8.43 -16.17 -22.85
CA HIS A 385 9.82 -16.62 -22.81
C HIS A 385 10.58 -16.16 -24.04
N GLY A 386 11.78 -15.62 -23.80
CA GLY A 386 12.73 -15.28 -24.84
C GLY A 386 14.15 -15.37 -24.31
N THR A 387 15.08 -14.72 -25.01
CA THR A 387 16.51 -14.76 -24.69
C THR A 387 17.05 -13.36 -24.47
N ILE A 388 17.70 -13.14 -23.33
CA ILE A 388 18.45 -11.91 -23.05
C ILE A 388 19.92 -12.28 -22.89
N GLY A 389 20.81 -11.71 -23.71
CA GLY A 389 22.25 -11.95 -23.60
C GLY A 389 22.64 -13.44 -23.68
N ALA A 390 22.05 -14.19 -24.62
CA ALA A 390 22.17 -15.66 -24.76
C ALA A 390 21.53 -16.51 -23.63
N HIS A 391 21.04 -15.92 -22.54
CA HIS A 391 20.34 -16.64 -21.49
C HIS A 391 18.85 -16.83 -21.82
N ARG A 392 18.37 -18.06 -21.75
CA ARG A 392 16.94 -18.37 -21.89
C ARG A 392 16.21 -18.06 -20.59
N LEU A 393 15.18 -17.23 -20.66
CA LEU A 393 14.35 -16.90 -19.50
C LEU A 393 13.25 -17.94 -19.30
N TRP A 394 13.18 -18.51 -18.10
CA TRP A 394 12.14 -19.43 -17.67
C TRP A 394 11.17 -18.73 -16.71
N SER A 395 9.90 -19.15 -16.67
CA SER A 395 8.96 -18.65 -15.65
C SER A 395 9.28 -19.38 -14.36
N HIS A 396 9.85 -18.66 -13.41
CA HIS A 396 9.96 -19.13 -12.04
C HIS A 396 9.30 -18.10 -11.14
N GLU A 397 8.53 -18.55 -10.14
CA GLU A 397 7.84 -17.67 -9.17
C GLU A 397 8.80 -16.76 -8.38
N ALA A 398 10.12 -16.99 -8.48
CA ALA A 398 11.17 -16.26 -7.78
C ALA A 398 11.91 -15.22 -8.65
N ASN A 399 11.53 -15.04 -9.92
CA ASN A 399 12.19 -14.04 -10.77
C ASN A 399 11.67 -12.63 -10.40
N GLY A 400 12.60 -11.69 -10.19
CA GLY A 400 12.28 -10.28 -9.90
C GLY A 400 11.55 -9.57 -11.06
N LEU A 401 11.37 -8.25 -10.97
CA LEU A 401 10.63 -7.50 -12.01
C LEU A 401 11.42 -7.26 -13.31
N PHE A 402 12.74 -7.29 -13.22
CA PHE A 402 13.66 -7.05 -14.33
C PHE A 402 14.72 -8.13 -14.40
N PHE A 403 15.30 -8.28 -15.60
CA PHE A 403 16.52 -9.05 -15.80
C PHE A 403 17.69 -8.12 -16.15
N PHE A 404 18.83 -8.37 -15.53
CA PHE A 404 20.10 -7.76 -15.90
C PHE A 404 20.99 -8.81 -16.58
N PRO A 405 21.54 -8.52 -17.78
CA PRO A 405 22.59 -9.35 -18.36
C PRO A 405 23.75 -9.53 -17.38
N HIS A 406 24.17 -10.77 -17.17
CA HIS A 406 25.22 -11.11 -16.21
C HIS A 406 25.90 -12.42 -16.59
N ASP A 407 27.18 -12.54 -16.29
CA ASP A 407 27.99 -13.74 -16.52
C ASP A 407 28.52 -14.27 -15.19
N TRP A 408 28.67 -15.58 -15.08
CA TRP A 408 29.29 -16.23 -13.92
C TRP A 408 30.55 -16.97 -14.35
N THR A 409 31.64 -16.68 -13.67
CA THR A 409 32.87 -17.49 -13.71
C THR A 409 33.01 -18.24 -12.39
N ALA A 410 33.60 -19.43 -12.44
CA ALA A 410 33.93 -20.20 -11.25
C ALA A 410 35.44 -20.42 -11.23
N GLU A 411 36.08 -19.97 -10.17
CA GLU A 411 37.48 -20.25 -9.90
C GLU A 411 37.57 -21.26 -8.74
N PRO A 412 38.52 -22.21 -8.78
CA PRO A 412 38.75 -23.11 -7.65
C PRO A 412 39.09 -22.30 -6.39
N LEU A 413 38.47 -22.65 -5.27
CA LEU A 413 38.84 -22.08 -3.98
C LEU A 413 40.30 -22.47 -3.70
N ALA A 414 41.21 -21.49 -3.64
CA ALA A 414 42.61 -21.76 -3.35
C ALA A 414 42.71 -22.52 -2.02
N ALA A 415 43.38 -23.68 -2.02
CA ALA A 415 43.63 -24.42 -0.80
C ALA A 415 44.43 -23.51 0.16
N GLU A 416 43.96 -23.37 1.40
CA GLU A 416 44.73 -22.69 2.45
C GLU A 416 46.10 -23.36 2.53
N VAL A 417 47.16 -22.61 2.24
CA VAL A 417 48.54 -23.05 2.42
C VAL A 417 48.80 -23.13 3.92
N THR A 418 48.39 -24.22 4.56
CA THR A 418 48.92 -24.62 5.86
C THR A 418 50.27 -25.28 5.64
N GLY A 419 51.34 -24.48 5.65
CA GLY A 419 52.70 -24.96 5.45
C GLY A 419 53.69 -24.12 6.25
N ASN A 420 53.84 -24.46 7.53
CA ASN A 420 55.01 -24.11 8.33
C ASN A 420 56.27 -24.55 7.56
N ALA A 421 57.05 -23.58 7.09
CA ALA A 421 58.38 -23.82 6.58
C ALA A 421 59.34 -23.95 7.77
N GLU A 422 59.60 -25.19 8.21
CA GLU A 422 60.88 -25.51 8.86
C GLU A 422 61.93 -25.78 7.77
N PRO A 423 63.13 -25.18 7.84
CA PRO A 423 64.21 -25.48 6.91
C PRO A 423 64.96 -26.72 7.41
N VAL A 424 64.82 -27.85 6.74
CA VAL A 424 65.71 -29.00 6.93
C VAL A 424 66.62 -29.16 5.71
N THR A 425 67.85 -28.74 5.96
CA THR A 425 69.15 -29.11 5.37
C THR A 425 69.20 -30.17 4.26
N ARG A 426 69.95 -29.80 3.21
CA ARG A 426 70.63 -30.67 2.24
C ARG A 426 71.27 -31.91 2.90
N ASN A 427 71.16 -33.06 2.24
CA ASN A 427 72.33 -33.88 1.90
C ASN A 427 72.01 -34.93 0.82
N GLU A 428 72.97 -35.00 -0.12
CA GLU A 428 73.29 -36.02 -1.14
C GLU A 428 72.37 -36.21 -2.37
#